data_AF-A0A5E4NNH5-F1
#
_entry.id   AF-A0A5E4NNH5-F1
#
_cell.length_a   1.000
_cell.length_b   1.000
_cell.length_c   1.000
_cell.angle_alpha   90.00
_cell.angle_beta   90.00
_cell.angle_gamma   90.00
#
_symmetry.space_group_name_H-M   'P 1'
#
loop_
_entity.id
_entity.type
_entity.pdbx_description
1 polymer ?
#
loop_
_entity_poly.entity_id
_entity_poly.type
_entity_poly.pdbx_seq_one_letter_code
_entity_poly.pdbx_strand_id
1 'polypeptide(L)'
;MSAEFNTLMTSNNTNGLEVAELSEFIKDQLYFMVLSNYKDSTTIQSFNDWKKSFNDNNVFYLNVDDFLVYDGFYSDFGPLNLAMIYRYIGIMREKFKVYKKLVHCSNLSDQKKRANAAFLICAYVVCL
;
A
#
# COMPACT_ATOMS: atom_id res chain seq x y z
N MET A 1 13.61 0.05 -12.92
CA MET A 1 12.91 -1.21 -12.60
C MET A 1 13.93 -2.31 -12.40
N SER A 2 14.21 -2.72 -11.15
CA SER A 2 15.08 -3.88 -10.89
C SER A 2 14.35 -5.18 -11.24
N ALA A 3 15.10 -6.23 -11.59
CA ALA A 3 14.57 -7.52 -12.02
C ALA A 3 13.59 -8.17 -11.01
N GLU A 4 13.75 -7.88 -9.72
CA GLU A 4 12.85 -8.34 -8.63
C GLU A 4 11.42 -7.77 -8.78
N PHE A 5 11.27 -6.54 -9.28
CA PHE A 5 9.96 -5.89 -9.42
C PHE A 5 9.14 -6.43 -10.60
N ASN A 6 9.80 -6.83 -11.69
CA ASN A 6 9.13 -7.50 -12.80
C ASN A 6 8.60 -8.88 -12.38
N THR A 7 9.27 -9.55 -11.44
CA THR A 7 8.81 -10.82 -10.86
C THR A 7 7.57 -10.64 -9.99
N LEU A 8 7.44 -9.52 -9.26
CA LEU A 8 6.21 -9.17 -8.51
C LEU A 8 5.01 -8.89 -9.43
N MET A 9 5.25 -8.28 -10.59
CA MET A 9 4.22 -8.03 -11.60
C MET A 9 3.83 -9.29 -12.41
N THR A 10 4.72 -10.30 -12.47
CA THR A 10 4.52 -11.54 -13.24
C THR A 10 4.31 -12.77 -12.38
N SER A 11 4.33 -12.65 -11.04
CA SER A 11 3.95 -13.74 -10.16
C SER A 11 2.44 -13.95 -10.32
N ASN A 12 2.09 -14.84 -11.24
CA ASN A 12 0.80 -15.48 -11.35
C ASN A 12 0.55 -16.26 -10.05
N ASN A 13 0.27 -15.54 -8.97
CA ASN A 13 -0.23 -16.14 -7.75
C ASN A 13 -1.65 -16.54 -8.08
N THR A 14 -1.84 -17.84 -8.29
CA THR A 14 -3.13 -18.50 -8.50
C THR A 14 -4.09 -18.32 -7.32
N ASN A 15 -3.72 -17.53 -6.31
CA ASN A 15 -4.41 -17.36 -5.04
C ASN A 15 -4.60 -15.86 -4.74
N GLY A 16 -5.79 -15.34 -5.09
CA GLY A 16 -6.43 -14.23 -4.38
C GLY A 16 -6.05 -12.81 -4.80
N LEU A 17 -4.79 -12.39 -4.66
CA LEU A 17 -4.35 -10.99 -4.81
C LEU A 17 -3.21 -10.86 -5.83
N GLU A 18 -3.45 -10.12 -6.89
CA GLU A 18 -2.48 -9.80 -7.95
C GLU A 18 -2.06 -8.32 -7.89
N VAL A 19 -0.89 -7.99 -8.41
CA VAL A 19 -0.43 -6.59 -8.50
C VAL A 19 -1.01 -5.96 -9.76
N ALA A 20 -1.97 -5.06 -9.60
CA ALA A 20 -2.59 -4.34 -10.71
C ALA A 20 -1.72 -3.18 -11.21
N GLU A 21 -1.22 -2.38 -10.27
CA GLU A 21 -0.43 -1.19 -10.58
C GLU A 21 0.71 -1.03 -9.59
N LEU A 22 1.83 -0.47 -10.06
CA LEU A 22 3.00 -0.17 -9.24
C LEU A 22 3.62 1.14 -9.70
N SER A 23 3.84 2.06 -8.76
CA SER A 23 4.46 3.37 -9.00
C SER A 23 5.63 3.58 -8.04
N GLU A 24 6.76 4.06 -8.58
CA GLU A 24 7.96 4.39 -7.81
C GLU A 24 7.99 5.89 -7.50
N PHE A 25 8.12 6.25 -6.22
CA PHE A 25 8.19 7.64 -5.75
C PHE A 25 9.61 8.04 -5.34
N ILE A 26 10.32 7.15 -4.64
CA ILE A 26 11.73 7.34 -4.29
C ILE A 26 12.47 6.11 -4.78
N LYS A 27 13.49 6.36 -5.61
CA LYS A 27 14.24 5.30 -6.28
C LYS A 27 14.79 4.28 -5.27
N ASP A 28 14.51 3.01 -5.53
CA ASP A 28 14.96 1.87 -4.72
C ASP A 28 14.51 1.89 -3.25
N GLN A 29 13.55 2.75 -2.88
CA GLN A 29 13.15 2.98 -1.49
C GLN A 29 11.65 3.03 -1.26
N LEU A 30 10.89 3.78 -2.06
CA LEU A 30 9.47 4.02 -1.82
C LEU A 30 8.62 3.73 -3.05
N TYR A 31 7.65 2.84 -2.87
CA TYR A 31 6.73 2.40 -3.89
C TYR A 31 5.28 2.50 -3.42
N PHE A 32 4.39 2.81 -4.36
CA PHE A 32 2.94 2.70 -4.21
C PHE A 32 2.44 1.54 -5.07
N MET A 33 1.72 0.61 -4.46
CA MET A 33 1.26 -0.62 -5.09
C MET A 33 -0.25 -0.73 -4.95
N VAL A 34 -0.93 -1.06 -6.05
CA VAL A 34 -2.36 -1.34 -6.07
C VAL A 34 -2.56 -2.82 -6.33
N LEU A 35 -3.30 -3.47 -5.44
CA LEU A 35 -3.59 -4.90 -5.49
C LEU A 35 -5.03 -5.11 -5.98
N SER A 36 -5.25 -6.01 -6.94
CA SER A 36 -6.60 -6.49 -7.31
C SER A 36 -6.87 -7.86 -6.73
N ASN A 37 -8.14 -8.08 -6.34
CA ASN A 37 -8.61 -9.43 -6.04
C ASN A 37 -8.98 -10.13 -7.36
N TYR A 38 -8.53 -11.37 -7.52
CA TYR A 38 -9.00 -12.23 -8.59
C TYR A 38 -10.49 -12.54 -8.39
N LYS A 39 -11.26 -12.50 -9.48
CA LYS A 39 -12.72 -12.30 -9.50
C LYS A 39 -13.59 -13.38 -8.84
N ASP A 40 -13.06 -14.51 -8.43
CA ASP A 40 -13.87 -15.62 -7.90
C ASP A 40 -13.13 -16.35 -6.78
N SER A 41 -13.43 -16.07 -5.51
CA SER A 41 -13.31 -17.10 -4.47
C SER A 41 -13.91 -16.64 -3.14
N THR A 42 -14.66 -17.55 -2.53
CA THR A 42 -15.19 -17.59 -1.16
C THR A 42 -14.11 -17.55 -0.06
N THR A 43 -12.87 -17.21 -0.39
CA THR A 43 -11.72 -17.14 0.51
C THR A 43 -11.06 -15.77 0.35
N ILE A 44 -11.36 -14.85 1.27
CA ILE A 44 -10.68 -13.56 1.35
C ILE A 44 -9.25 -13.84 1.83
N GLN A 45 -8.30 -13.98 0.90
CA GLN A 45 -6.89 -13.97 1.26
C GLN A 45 -6.61 -12.59 1.86
N SER A 46 -6.39 -12.54 3.18
CA SER A 46 -6.19 -11.27 3.86
C SER A 46 -4.85 -10.67 3.41
N PHE A 47 -4.73 -9.34 3.40
CA PHE A 47 -3.46 -8.65 3.08
C PHE A 47 -2.27 -9.24 3.87
N ASN A 48 -2.50 -9.67 5.12
CA ASN A 48 -1.50 -10.32 5.96
C ASN A 48 -1.06 -11.69 5.44
N ASP A 49 -1.97 -12.48 4.86
CA ASP A 49 -1.64 -13.79 4.30
C ASP A 49 -0.90 -13.64 2.96
N TRP A 50 -1.34 -12.70 2.12
CA TRP A 50 -0.61 -12.31 0.91
C TRP A 50 0.79 -11.82 1.26
N LYS A 51 0.93 -10.95 2.27
CA LYS A 51 2.22 -10.47 2.76
C LYS A 51 3.11 -11.62 3.26
N LYS A 52 2.54 -12.61 3.97
CA LYS A 52 3.27 -13.78 4.47
C LYS A 52 3.81 -14.67 3.36
N SER A 53 3.22 -14.63 2.16
CA SER A 53 3.73 -15.31 0.97
C SER A 53 5.07 -14.76 0.49
N PHE A 54 5.42 -13.51 0.83
CA PHE A 54 6.68 -12.89 0.45
C PHE A 54 7.68 -13.02 1.60
N ASN A 55 8.78 -13.72 1.36
CA ASN A 55 9.87 -13.89 2.32
C ASN A 55 11.01 -12.88 2.10
N ASP A 56 10.67 -11.62 1.83
CA ASP A 56 11.67 -10.55 1.65
C ASP A 56 11.83 -9.76 2.94
N ASN A 57 12.93 -10.02 3.66
CA ASN A 57 13.25 -9.35 4.92
C ASN A 57 13.63 -7.88 4.75
N ASN A 58 13.93 -7.42 3.52
CA ASN A 58 14.36 -6.05 3.25
C ASN A 58 13.22 -5.13 2.80
N VAL A 59 12.03 -5.68 2.52
CA VAL A 59 10.86 -4.95 2.04
C VAL A 59 9.76 -4.93 3.09
N PHE A 60 9.26 -3.74 3.40
CA PHE A 60 8.09 -3.58 4.26
C PHE A 60 6.85 -3.21 3.47
N TYR A 61 5.88 -4.11 3.42
CA TYR A 61 4.55 -3.85 2.89
C TYR A 61 3.66 -3.23 3.97
N LEU A 62 3.13 -2.04 3.69
CA LEU A 62 2.27 -1.24 4.56
C LEU A 62 0.89 -1.09 3.92
N ASN A 63 -0.17 -1.45 4.65
CA ASN A 63 -1.54 -1.05 4.34
C ASN A 63 -2.08 -0.24 5.53
N VAL A 64 -2.68 0.92 5.26
CA VAL A 64 -3.19 1.85 6.28
C VAL A 64 -4.71 1.93 6.32
N ASP A 65 -5.40 1.25 5.41
CA ASP A 65 -6.84 1.32 5.16
C ASP A 65 -7.70 1.01 6.40
N ASP A 66 -7.17 0.21 7.33
CA ASP A 66 -7.86 -0.20 8.56
C ASP A 66 -7.48 0.65 9.77
N PHE A 67 -6.39 1.43 9.70
CA PHE A 67 -5.84 2.19 10.84
C PHE A 67 -6.01 3.71 10.70
N LEU A 68 -6.04 4.22 9.46
CA LEU A 68 -6.23 5.63 9.13
C LEU A 68 -7.55 5.80 8.37
N VAL A 69 -8.65 5.63 9.12
CA VAL A 69 -10.01 5.68 8.57
C VAL A 69 -10.56 7.10 8.65
N TYR A 70 -11.00 7.65 7.52
CA TYR A 70 -11.71 8.93 7.48
C TYR A 70 -13.11 8.76 8.06
N ASP A 71 -13.49 9.64 8.98
CA ASP A 71 -14.85 9.71 9.52
C ASP A 71 -15.64 10.77 8.76
N GLY A 72 -16.50 10.31 7.85
CA GLY A 72 -17.26 11.18 6.95
C GLY A 72 -18.58 11.63 7.56
N PHE A 73 -18.97 12.87 7.30
CA PHE A 73 -20.25 13.42 7.78
C PHE A 73 -21.45 12.90 6.97
N TYR A 74 -21.25 12.64 5.69
CA TYR A 74 -22.26 12.13 4.78
C TYR A 74 -21.65 11.17 3.74
N SER A 75 -21.47 11.64 2.49
CA SER A 75 -20.91 10.85 1.38
C SER A 75 -19.46 11.23 1.07
N ASP A 76 -18.89 12.17 1.82
CA ASP A 76 -17.48 12.52 1.83
C ASP A 76 -16.63 11.33 2.29
N PHE A 77 -15.48 11.19 1.66
CA PHE A 77 -14.56 10.09 1.93
C PHE A 77 -13.15 10.56 2.25
N GLY A 78 -12.85 11.86 2.15
CA GLY A 78 -11.52 12.39 2.34
C GLY A 78 -11.38 13.85 1.86
N PRO A 79 -10.15 14.38 1.83
CA PRO A 79 -8.91 13.69 2.19
C PRO A 79 -8.78 13.46 3.70
N LEU A 80 -7.87 12.57 4.10
CA LEU A 80 -7.54 12.36 5.50
C LEU A 80 -7.03 13.65 6.15
N ASN A 81 -7.42 13.87 7.41
CA ASN A 81 -7.08 15.08 8.14
C ASN A 81 -5.59 15.15 8.51
N LEU A 82 -5.13 16.32 8.94
CA LEU A 82 -3.71 16.58 9.24
C LEU A 82 -3.15 15.68 10.35
N ALA A 83 -3.96 15.29 11.33
CA ALA A 83 -3.50 14.39 12.39
C ALA A 83 -3.18 12.99 11.84
N MET A 84 -3.95 12.51 10.86
CA MET A 84 -3.69 11.24 10.17
C MET A 84 -2.46 11.32 9.26
N ILE A 85 -2.25 12.46 8.59
CA ILE A 85 -1.03 12.71 7.81
C ILE A 85 0.20 12.66 8.74
N TYR A 86 0.16 13.35 9.87
CA TYR A 86 1.25 13.35 10.85
C TYR A 86 1.57 11.93 11.36
N ARG A 87 0.53 11.16 11.68
CA ARG A 87 0.68 9.74 12.07
C ARG A 87 1.32 8.91 10.95
N TYR A 88 0.87 9.09 9.72
CA TYR A 88 1.44 8.40 8.56
C TYR A 88 2.92 8.71 8.38
N ILE A 89 3.32 9.99 8.43
CA ILE A 89 4.71 10.41 8.34
C ILE A 89 5.54 9.75 9.46
N GLY A 90 5.02 9.71 10.69
CA GLY A 90 5.68 9.04 11.81
C GLY A 90 5.90 7.54 11.56
N ILE A 91 4.88 6.83 11.07
CA ILE A 91 4.98 5.42 10.70
C ILE A 91 6.07 5.23 9.63
N MET A 92 6.03 6.01 8.56
CA MET A 92 7.00 5.90 7.46
C MET A 92 8.43 6.12 7.96
N ARG A 93 8.67 7.17 8.75
CA ARG A 93 9.99 7.48 9.34
C ARG A 93 10.53 6.35 10.21
N GLU A 94 9.70 5.77 11.08
CA GLU A 94 10.14 4.65 11.92
C GLU A 94 10.44 3.40 11.08
N LYS A 95 9.68 3.14 10.01
CA LYS A 95 9.92 1.98 9.14
C LYS A 95 11.16 2.15 8.27
N PHE A 96 11.48 3.35 7.79
CA PHE A 96 12.71 3.61 7.05
C PHE A 96 13.99 3.44 7.88
N LYS A 97 13.92 3.45 9.22
CA LYS A 97 15.07 3.12 10.07
C LYS A 97 15.43 1.63 10.02
N VAL A 98 14.47 0.76 9.73
CA VAL A 98 14.62 -0.70 9.81
C VAL A 98 14.68 -1.32 8.42
N TYR A 99 13.88 -0.83 7.48
CA TYR A 99 13.72 -1.42 6.15
C TYR A 99 14.32 -0.52 5.07
N LYS A 100 14.99 -1.15 4.11
CA LYS A 100 15.59 -0.44 2.96
C LYS A 100 14.55 -0.04 1.92
N LYS A 101 13.51 -0.87 1.75
CA LYS A 101 12.42 -0.66 0.80
C LYS A 101 11.08 -0.66 1.53
N LEU A 102 10.21 0.29 1.20
CA LEU A 102 8.86 0.40 1.73
C LEU A 102 7.86 0.46 0.58
N VAL A 103 6.84 -0.39 0.65
CA VAL A 103 5.76 -0.48 -0.33
C VAL A 103 4.46 -0.14 0.38
N HIS A 104 3.83 0.96 -0.02
CA HIS A 104 2.50 1.32 0.43
C HIS A 104 1.45 0.69 -0.48
N CYS A 105 0.62 -0.19 0.07
CA CYS A 105 -0.34 -0.99 -0.65
C CYS A 105 -1.77 -0.44 -0.47
N SER A 106 -2.56 -0.48 -1.54
CA SER A 106 -4.00 -0.20 -1.54
C SER A 106 -4.74 -1.23 -2.37
N ASN A 107 -6.03 -1.42 -2.10
CA ASN A 107 -6.89 -2.30 -2.91
C ASN A 107 -7.44 -1.58 -4.17
N LEU A 108 -7.62 -2.32 -5.27
CA LEU A 108 -8.19 -1.81 -6.52
C LEU A 108 -9.72 -1.65 -6.46
N SER A 109 -10.39 -2.48 -5.66
CA SER A 109 -11.86 -2.47 -5.54
C SER A 109 -12.38 -1.25 -4.80
N ASP A 110 -11.66 -0.77 -3.79
CA ASP A 110 -12.07 0.39 -2.98
C ASP A 110 -11.39 1.68 -3.48
N GLN A 111 -12.06 2.37 -4.40
CA GLN A 111 -11.56 3.61 -4.99
C GLN A 111 -11.40 4.73 -3.95
N LYS A 112 -12.25 4.77 -2.92
CA LYS A 112 -12.23 5.82 -1.89
C LYS A 112 -10.99 5.66 -1.01
N LYS A 113 -10.73 4.44 -0.53
CA LYS A 113 -9.52 4.11 0.22
C LYS A 113 -8.27 4.32 -0.63
N ARG A 114 -8.29 3.91 -1.90
CA ARG A 114 -7.17 4.14 -2.83
C ARG A 114 -6.84 5.62 -3.01
N ALA A 115 -7.86 6.48 -3.14
CA ALA A 115 -7.65 7.92 -3.24
C ALA A 115 -6.98 8.49 -1.97
N ASN A 116 -7.41 8.05 -0.79
CA ASN A 116 -6.80 8.48 0.49
C ASN A 116 -5.38 7.94 0.68
N ALA A 117 -5.13 6.68 0.31
CA ALA A 117 -3.80 6.06 0.34
C ALA A 117 -2.82 6.80 -0.60
N ALA A 118 -3.27 7.12 -1.82
CA ALA A 118 -2.51 7.92 -2.78
C ALA A 118 -2.26 9.34 -2.25
N PHE A 119 -3.25 9.97 -1.61
CA PHE A 119 -3.08 11.27 -0.98
C PHE A 119 -2.02 11.25 0.13
N LEU A 120 -2.01 10.23 1.01
CA LEU A 120 -1.04 10.12 2.09
C LEU A 120 0.40 9.98 1.58
N ILE A 121 0.64 9.12 0.60
CA ILE A 121 1.99 8.94 0.06
C ILE A 121 2.47 10.23 -0.64
N CYS A 122 1.59 10.91 -1.38
CA CYS A 122 1.91 12.21 -1.98
C CYS A 122 2.21 13.27 -0.92
N ALA A 123 1.40 13.36 0.15
CA ALA A 123 1.64 14.28 1.26
C ALA A 123 2.97 14.01 1.95
N TYR A 124 3.34 12.73 2.14
CA TYR A 124 4.64 12.36 2.69
C TYR A 124 5.80 12.80 1.78
N VAL A 125 5.69 12.60 0.47
CA VAL A 125 6.74 13.00 -0.49
C VAL A 125 6.91 14.52 -0.55
N VAL A 126 5.83 15.29 -0.44
CA VAL A 126 5.89 16.76 -0.37
C VAL A 126 6.56 17.24 0.94
N CYS A 127 6.38 16.50 2.04
CA CYS A 127 6.97 16.81 3.34
C CYS A 127 8.37 16.19 3.58
N LEU A 128 8.89 15.41 2.62
CA LEU A 128 10.18 14.72 2.72
C LEU A 128 11.34 15.72 2.66
#